data_AF-A0A7Y7UQM5-F1
#
_entry.id   AF-A0A7Y7UQM5-F1
#
_cell.length_a   1.000
_cell.length_b   1.000
_cell.length_c   1.000
_cell.angle_alpha   90.00
_cell.angle_beta   90.00
_cell.angle_gamma   90.00
#
_symmetry.space_group_name_H-M   'P 1'
#
loop_
_entity.id
_entity.type
_entity.pdbx_description
1 polymer ?
#
loop_
_entity_poly.entity_id
_entity_poly.type
_entity_poly.pdbx_seq_one_letter_code
_entity_poly.pdbx_strand_id
1 'polypeptide(L)'
;MMGPDGYPTLHIPSASRIEAPIQSLIVAAVVLIDRSAVVGKSVNQIADYATMRTLAVVNPQLNRVEGDRYGTILSLFGKTDAPMQLTAFDWGYLRGLYTGRATRRTSAQYADMARSIESELAAGDKTP
;
A
#
# COMPACT_ATOMS: atom_id res chain seq x y z
N MET A 1 -13.61 27.76 -31.84
CA MET A 1 -15.08 27.67 -31.84
C MET A 1 -15.60 28.93 -31.17
N MET A 2 -16.56 29.63 -31.76
CA MET A 2 -17.09 30.89 -31.22
C MET A 2 -18.05 30.57 -30.06
N GLY A 3 -17.90 31.23 -28.90
CA GLY A 3 -18.83 31.07 -27.79
C GLY A 3 -20.21 31.68 -28.07
N PRO A 4 -21.24 31.37 -27.27
CA PRO A 4 -22.61 31.89 -27.45
C PRO A 4 -22.71 33.42 -27.44
N ASP A 5 -21.71 34.12 -26.88
CA ASP A 5 -21.64 35.58 -26.80
C ASP A 5 -20.69 36.21 -27.84
N GLY A 6 -20.20 35.44 -28.83
CA GLY A 6 -19.33 35.93 -29.89
C GLY A 6 -17.84 36.06 -29.52
N TYR A 7 -17.46 35.82 -28.27
CA TYR A 7 -16.05 35.83 -27.85
C TYR A 7 -15.36 34.49 -28.17
N PRO A 8 -14.07 34.52 -28.56
CA PRO A 8 -13.28 33.30 -28.73
C PRO A 8 -13.09 32.61 -27.37
N THR A 9 -13.60 31.38 -27.26
CA THR A 9 -13.45 30.55 -26.08
C THR A 9 -12.32 29.56 -26.28
N LEU A 10 -11.37 29.53 -25.34
CA LEU A 10 -10.35 28.50 -25.26
C LEU A 10 -10.92 27.32 -24.46
N HIS A 11 -11.30 26.24 -25.15
CA HIS A 11 -11.65 25.00 -24.49
C HIS A 11 -10.37 24.32 -24.03
N ILE A 12 -10.00 24.50 -22.76
CA ILE A 12 -8.88 23.78 -22.15
C ILE A 12 -9.44 22.42 -21.70
N PRO A 13 -9.01 21.29 -22.27
CA PRO A 13 -9.38 19.98 -21.74
C PRO A 13 -8.90 19.93 -20.29
N SER A 14 -9.84 19.86 -19.35
CA SER A 14 -9.46 19.62 -17.95
C SER A 14 -8.89 18.21 -17.87
N ALA A 15 -7.71 18.07 -17.25
CA ALA A 15 -7.19 16.76 -16.90
C ALA A 15 -8.27 15.99 -16.11
N SER A 16 -8.49 14.72 -16.46
CA SER A 16 -9.55 13.87 -15.92
C SER A 16 -9.78 14.07 -14.40
N ARG A 17 -11.05 14.17 -13.99
CA ARG A 17 -11.42 14.18 -12.56
C ARG A 17 -11.19 12.82 -11.88
N ILE A 18 -11.01 11.76 -12.67
CA ILE A 18 -10.89 10.38 -12.21
C ILE A 18 -9.42 9.93 -12.22
N GLU A 19 -8.66 10.37 -13.23
CA GLU A 19 -7.29 9.93 -13.49
C GLU A 19 -6.32 11.12 -13.41
N ALA A 20 -5.24 10.95 -12.64
CA ALA A 20 -4.14 11.88 -12.54
C ALA A 20 -3.30 11.86 -13.82
N PRO A 21 -2.84 13.03 -14.31
CA PRO A 21 -2.01 13.11 -15.51
C PRO A 21 -0.54 12.70 -15.26
N ILE A 22 -0.14 12.49 -14.01
CA ILE A 22 1.22 12.14 -13.59
C ILE A 22 1.13 10.94 -12.66
N GLN A 23 2.05 9.98 -12.82
CA GLN A 23 2.17 8.79 -11.99
C GLN A 23 3.58 8.67 -11.44
N SER A 24 3.70 8.41 -10.14
CA SER A 24 4.96 8.01 -9.52
C SER A 24 5.17 6.51 -9.69
N LEU A 25 6.38 6.13 -10.10
CA LEU A 25 6.79 4.74 -10.26
C LEU A 25 7.96 4.44 -9.33
N ILE A 26 7.92 3.29 -8.66
CA ILE A 26 9.06 2.76 -7.92
C ILE A 26 9.92 2.01 -8.92
N VAL A 27 11.11 2.54 -9.22
CA VAL A 27 12.09 1.89 -10.13
C VAL A 27 12.87 0.80 -9.42
N ALA A 28 13.18 1.01 -8.14
CA ALA A 28 13.84 0.03 -7.28
C ALA A 28 13.49 0.31 -5.81
N ALA A 29 13.50 -0.74 -4.99
CA ALA A 29 13.41 -0.65 -3.54
C ALA A 29 14.44 -1.61 -2.92
N VAL A 30 15.11 -1.17 -1.86
CA VAL A 30 16.13 -1.96 -1.15
C VAL A 30 15.79 -1.92 0.34
N VAL A 31 15.83 -3.08 0.99
CA VAL A 31 15.63 -3.22 2.43
C VAL A 31 16.94 -3.69 3.05
N LEU A 32 17.49 -2.86 3.93
CA LEU A 32 18.65 -3.22 4.74
C LEU A 32 18.17 -3.69 6.11
N ILE A 33 18.64 -4.86 6.52
CA ILE A 33 18.29 -5.47 7.81
C ILE A 33 19.59 -5.74 8.57
N ASP A 34 19.62 -5.34 9.84
CA ASP A 34 20.73 -5.68 10.73
C ASP A 34 20.82 -7.20 10.88
N ARG A 35 22.03 -7.75 10.68
CA ARG A 35 22.32 -9.18 10.82
C ARG A 35 21.98 -9.72 12.22
N SER A 36 22.12 -8.90 13.26
CA SER A 36 21.78 -9.33 14.62
C SER A 36 20.27 -9.45 14.82
N ALA A 37 19.47 -8.62 14.15
CA ALA A 37 18.02 -8.59 14.28
C ALA A 37 17.32 -9.79 13.64
N VAL A 38 17.96 -10.50 12.70
CA VAL A 38 17.37 -11.67 12.04
C VAL A 38 17.44 -12.95 12.88
N VAL A 39 18.23 -12.96 13.96
CA VAL A 39 18.39 -14.14 14.81
C VAL A 39 17.04 -14.55 15.42
N GLY A 40 16.66 -15.81 15.23
CA GLY A 40 15.39 -16.35 15.71
C GLY A 40 14.17 -16.02 14.85
N LYS A 41 14.34 -15.40 13.67
CA LYS A 41 13.28 -15.21 12.68
C LYS A 41 13.38 -16.24 11.55
N SER A 42 12.24 -16.65 11.01
CA SER A 42 12.23 -17.54 9.84
C SER A 42 12.55 -16.76 8.56
N VAL A 43 13.06 -17.47 7.55
CA VAL A 43 13.31 -16.87 6.22
C VAL A 43 12.02 -16.28 5.63
N ASN A 44 10.89 -16.97 5.83
CA ASN A 44 9.57 -16.49 5.36
C ASN A 44 9.20 -15.16 6.03
N GLN A 45 9.37 -15.04 7.35
CA GLN A 45 9.09 -13.78 8.05
C GLN A 45 9.93 -12.62 7.52
N ILE A 46 11.22 -12.87 7.25
CA ILE A 46 12.13 -11.86 6.70
C ILE A 46 11.71 -11.46 5.28
N ALA A 47 11.36 -12.44 4.44
CA ALA A 47 10.90 -12.19 3.07
C ALA A 47 9.58 -11.41 3.04
N ASP A 48 8.64 -11.76 3.91
CA ASP A 48 7.33 -11.11 4.00
C ASP A 48 7.45 -9.68 4.56
N TYR A 49 8.30 -9.48 5.57
CA TYR A 49 8.63 -8.14 6.05
C TYR A 49 9.26 -7.27 4.95
N ALA A 50 10.23 -7.82 4.21
CA ALA A 50 10.87 -7.12 3.10
C ALA A 50 9.87 -6.82 1.98
N THR A 51 8.94 -7.73 1.70
CA THR A 51 7.85 -7.54 0.74
C THR A 51 7.00 -6.33 1.11
N MET A 52 6.55 -6.24 2.37
CA MET A 52 5.78 -5.06 2.82
C MET A 52 6.62 -3.78 2.79
N ARG A 53 7.90 -3.83 3.18
CA ARG A 53 8.77 -2.64 3.13
C ARG A 53 9.09 -2.14 1.72
N THR A 54 9.10 -3.04 0.73
CA THR A 54 9.40 -2.68 -0.66
C THR A 54 8.17 -2.31 -1.47
N LEU A 55 7.04 -2.97 -1.22
CA LEU A 55 5.83 -2.84 -2.03
C LEU A 55 4.76 -1.95 -1.40
N ALA A 56 4.72 -1.82 -0.07
CA ALA A 56 3.71 -1.00 0.59
C ALA A 56 4.15 0.47 0.69
N VAL A 57 3.18 1.39 0.56
CA VAL A 57 3.40 2.81 0.84
C VAL A 57 3.20 3.04 2.34
N VAL A 58 4.25 2.74 3.11
CA VAL A 58 4.24 2.88 4.58
C VAL A 58 5.06 4.10 5.01
N ASN A 59 4.47 4.95 5.85
CA ASN A 59 5.21 6.06 6.46
C ASN A 59 6.10 5.52 7.59
N PRO A 60 7.44 5.58 7.45
CA PRO A 60 8.36 5.02 8.45
C PRO A 60 8.47 5.85 9.73
N GLN A 61 7.98 7.10 9.73
CA GLN A 61 8.06 8.05 10.85
C GLN A 61 6.87 7.95 11.81
N LEU A 62 5.86 7.13 11.49
CA LEU A 62 4.79 6.83 12.43
C LEU A 62 5.35 5.87 13.48
N ASN A 63 5.88 6.45 14.57
CA ASN A 63 6.43 5.78 15.77
C ASN A 63 5.45 4.83 16.48
N ARG A 64 4.24 4.68 15.94
CA ARG A 64 3.27 3.67 16.29
C ARG A 64 2.86 3.06 14.96
N VAL A 65 3.44 1.92 14.60
CA VAL A 65 2.84 1.08 13.56
C VAL A 65 1.44 0.77 14.08
N GLU A 66 0.40 1.39 13.49
CA GLU A 66 -1.01 1.03 13.72
C GLU A 66 -1.28 -0.47 13.45
N GLY A 67 -0.28 -1.17 12.91
CA GLY A 67 -0.13 -2.61 12.90
C GLY A 67 -0.28 -3.31 14.24
N ASP A 68 -0.23 -2.58 15.36
CA ASP A 68 -0.61 -3.12 16.67
C ASP A 68 -2.07 -3.59 16.72
N ARG A 69 -2.96 -2.92 15.96
CA ARG A 69 -4.40 -3.26 15.89
C ARG A 69 -4.73 -4.37 14.90
N TYR A 70 -3.90 -4.57 13.87
CA TYR A 70 -4.21 -5.47 12.75
C TYR A 70 -3.22 -6.62 12.56
N GLY A 71 -2.25 -6.79 13.48
CA GLY A 71 -1.33 -7.93 13.46
C GLY A 71 -0.51 -8.03 12.17
N THR A 72 0.00 -6.93 11.61
CA THR A 72 0.83 -6.93 10.39
C THR A 72 2.21 -7.57 10.59
N ILE A 73 2.77 -8.17 9.53
CA ILE A 73 4.17 -8.62 9.49
C ILE A 73 5.16 -7.49 9.78
N LEU A 74 4.80 -6.22 9.56
CA LEU A 74 5.67 -5.08 9.85
C LEU A 74 6.02 -4.93 11.34
N SER A 75 5.32 -5.67 12.22
CA SER A 75 5.64 -5.76 13.65
C SER A 75 6.81 -6.71 13.97
N LEU A 76 7.38 -7.40 12.98
CA LEU A 76 8.37 -8.48 13.14
C LEU A 76 9.53 -8.17 14.10
N PHE A 77 10.06 -6.95 14.05
CA PHE A 77 11.20 -6.53 14.86
C PHE A 77 10.82 -5.74 16.12
N GLY A 78 9.53 -5.44 16.30
CA GLY A 78 9.04 -4.67 17.45
C GLY A 78 8.32 -5.49 18.52
N LYS A 79 8.01 -6.77 18.24
CA LYS A 79 7.22 -7.65 19.13
C LYS A 79 7.82 -9.04 19.28
N THR A 80 7.56 -9.66 20.43
CA THR A 80 7.91 -11.06 20.71
C THR A 80 7.03 -12.05 19.95
N ASP A 81 5.73 -11.74 19.79
CA ASP A 81 4.76 -12.56 19.07
C ASP A 81 4.44 -11.92 17.71
N ALA A 82 5.40 -12.03 16.80
CA ALA A 82 5.26 -11.53 15.43
C ALA A 82 4.57 -12.57 14.55
N PRO A 83 3.75 -12.15 13.57
CA PRO A 83 3.14 -13.06 12.61
C PRO A 83 4.17 -13.97 11.92
N MET A 84 3.78 -15.20 11.63
CA MET A 84 4.65 -16.17 10.96
C MET A 84 4.82 -15.89 9.46
N GLN A 85 3.90 -15.13 8.87
CA GLN A 85 3.84 -14.77 7.46
C GLN A 85 2.98 -13.51 7.25
N LEU A 86 2.84 -13.05 6.00
CA LEU A 86 1.87 -12.02 5.61
C LEU A 86 0.48 -12.33 6.16
N THR A 87 -0.11 -11.36 6.87
CA THR A 87 -1.46 -11.50 7.41
C THR A 87 -2.52 -11.07 6.42
N ALA A 88 -3.78 -11.35 6.74
CA ALA A 88 -4.94 -10.89 5.97
C ALA A 88 -4.92 -9.37 5.75
N PHE A 89 -4.48 -8.61 6.76
CA PHE A 89 -4.29 -7.17 6.62
C PHE A 89 -3.25 -6.83 5.54
N ASP A 90 -2.09 -7.48 5.57
CA ASP A 90 -1.00 -7.24 4.62
C ASP A 90 -1.43 -7.60 3.19
N TRP A 91 -2.09 -8.75 3.01
CA TRP A 91 -2.66 -9.17 1.73
C TRP A 91 -3.70 -8.20 1.20
N GLY A 92 -4.63 -7.77 2.06
CA GLY A 92 -5.67 -6.82 1.69
C GLY A 92 -5.11 -5.45 1.30
N TYR A 93 -4.10 -5.00 2.02
CA TYR A 93 -3.38 -3.76 1.71
C TYR A 93 -2.71 -3.86 0.33
N LEU A 94 -1.89 -4.89 0.09
CA LEU A 94 -1.16 -5.04 -1.18
C LEU A 94 -2.13 -5.25 -2.35
N ARG A 95 -3.16 -6.10 -2.20
CA ARG A 95 -4.16 -6.30 -3.24
C ARG A 95 -4.86 -4.98 -3.58
N GLY A 96 -5.27 -4.22 -2.58
CA GLY A 96 -5.93 -2.93 -2.77
C GLY A 96 -5.04 -1.91 -3.47
N LEU A 97 -3.77 -1.87 -3.08
CA LEU A 97 -2.77 -0.96 -3.65
C LEU A 97 -2.49 -1.26 -5.12
N TYR A 98 -2.39 -2.53 -5.50
CA TYR A 98 -1.95 -2.96 -6.83
C TYR A 98 -3.07 -3.36 -7.80
N THR A 99 -4.31 -3.57 -7.33
CA THR A 99 -5.46 -3.83 -8.23
C THR A 99 -5.99 -2.53 -8.84
N GLY A 100 -5.79 -1.39 -8.17
CA GLY A 100 -6.18 -0.08 -8.67
C GLY A 100 -5.29 0.40 -9.82
N ARG A 101 -5.83 1.28 -10.68
CA ARG A 101 -4.99 2.02 -11.63
C ARG A 101 -4.11 3.00 -10.86
N ALA A 102 -2.83 3.02 -11.14
CA ALA A 102 -1.88 3.92 -10.49
C ALA A 102 -2.10 5.41 -10.83
N THR A 103 -2.93 5.69 -11.84
CA THR A 103 -3.42 7.04 -12.15
C THR A 103 -4.67 7.41 -11.37
N ARG A 104 -5.28 6.53 -10.57
CA ARG A 104 -6.45 6.89 -9.77
C ARG A 104 -6.12 8.02 -8.79
N ARG A 105 -7.06 8.95 -8.62
CA ARG A 105 -6.97 9.97 -7.56
C ARG A 105 -6.89 9.29 -6.18
N THR A 106 -6.08 9.88 -5.30
CA THR A 106 -5.75 9.40 -3.96
C THR A 106 -6.96 8.97 -3.10
N SER A 107 -8.05 9.74 -3.09
CA SER A 107 -9.24 9.40 -2.29
C SER A 107 -9.95 8.13 -2.75
N ALA A 108 -10.06 7.92 -4.06
CA ALA A 108 -10.64 6.70 -4.62
C ALA A 108 -9.73 5.50 -4.36
N GLN A 109 -8.41 5.69 -4.47
CA GLN A 109 -7.42 4.66 -4.15
C GLN A 109 -7.50 4.22 -2.68
N TYR A 110 -7.65 5.15 -1.73
CA TYR A 110 -7.87 4.79 -0.32
C TYR A 110 -9.14 3.97 -0.09
N ALA A 111 -10.24 4.31 -0.77
CA ALA A 111 -11.49 3.56 -0.67
C ALA A 111 -11.42 2.17 -1.31
N ASP A 112 -10.67 2.01 -2.40
CA ASP A 112 -10.36 0.71 -3.00
C ASP A 112 -9.51 -0.15 -2.05
N MET A 113 -8.48 0.44 -1.41
CA MET A 113 -7.63 -0.23 -0.43
C MET A 113 -8.40 -0.68 0.82
N ALA A 114 -9.23 0.19 1.40
CA ALA A 114 -10.01 -0.13 2.59
C ALA A 114 -10.94 -1.33 2.35
N ARG A 115 -11.65 -1.35 1.21
CA ARG A 115 -12.52 -2.49 0.84
C ARG A 115 -11.76 -3.79 0.66
N SER A 116 -10.57 -3.73 0.07
CA SER A 116 -9.71 -4.91 -0.09
C SER A 116 -9.23 -5.45 1.26
N ILE A 117 -8.86 -4.56 2.18
CA ILE A 117 -8.50 -4.92 3.57
C ILE A 117 -9.68 -5.58 4.29
N GLU A 118 -10.85 -4.96 4.25
CA GLU A 118 -12.06 -5.52 4.88
C GLU A 118 -12.40 -6.91 4.32
N SER A 119 -12.29 -7.09 3.00
CA SER A 119 -12.56 -8.38 2.35
C SER A 119 -11.57 -9.47 2.77
N GLU A 120 -10.27 -9.17 2.87
CA GLU A 120 -9.28 -10.17 3.27
C GLU A 120 -9.35 -10.44 4.78
N LEU A 121 -9.60 -9.42 5.62
CA LEU A 121 -9.84 -9.62 7.05
C LEU A 121 -11.04 -10.53 7.32
N ALA A 122 -12.10 -10.42 6.52
CA ALA A 122 -13.25 -11.31 6.60
C ALA A 122 -12.94 -12.75 6.14
N ALA A 123 -11.98 -12.92 5.23
CA ALA A 123 -11.51 -14.24 4.77
C ALA A 123 -10.55 -14.90 5.78
N GLY A 124 -9.84 -14.10 6.58
CA GLY A 124 -8.90 -14.56 7.60
C GLY A 124 -7.50 -14.83 7.05
N ASP A 125 -6.57 -15.14 7.96
CA ASP A 125 -5.18 -15.43 7.61
C ASP A 125 -5.09 -16.74 6.81
N LYS A 126 -4.25 -16.71 5.77
CA LYS A 126 -3.98 -17.92 4.97
C LYS A 126 -3.13 -18.88 5.80
N THR A 127 -3.41 -20.18 5.71
CA THR A 127 -2.53 -21.21 6.26
C THR A 127 -1.29 -21.36 5.37
N PRO A 128 -0.10 -21.57 5.97
CA PRO A 128 1.13 -21.82 5.22
C PRO A 128 1.08 -23.15 4.44
#